data_AF-A0AAN5CQ42-F1
#
_entry.id   AF-A0AAN5CQ42-F1
#
_cell.length_a   1.000
_cell.length_b   1.000
_cell.length_c   1.000
_cell.angle_alpha   90.00
_cell.angle_beta   90.00
_cell.angle_gamma   90.00
#
_symmetry.space_group_name_H-M   'P 1'
#
loop_
_entity.id
_entity.type
_entity.pdbx_description
1 polymer ?
#
loop_
_entity_poly.entity_id
_entity_poly.type
_entity_poly.pdbx_seq_one_letter_code
_entity_poly.pdbx_strand_id
1 'polypeptide(L)'
;MVIPTSESLSASPSAIGSPLSLQDGRSFSSLFIITRASPPLISTALTAFLFHLPSLIICIVFGTGSRLSTEEIMNVLSQGRPGYEFSEEEFLMGGDLSSPSFLSGIFWVCCPIMGVYILIVNVAYRIHRTLAAHEQSMSLKTRQSHREIIKGLILQACLPTLYVFAVVSYGIQQLNLFHSLPLEYIPHSVGDVTILLSPFVTLYFVRPYRE
;
A
#
# COMPACT_ATOMS: atom_id res chain seq x y z
N MET A 1 -5.72 -87.69 12.25
CA MET A 1 -4.55 -88.54 12.59
C MET A 1 -3.57 -88.40 11.43
N VAL A 2 -2.29 -88.21 11.75
CA VAL A 2 -1.14 -87.88 10.86
C VAL A 2 -0.92 -86.38 10.57
N ILE A 3 0.03 -85.83 11.33
CA ILE A 3 0.98 -84.75 11.04
C ILE A 3 2.36 -85.38 11.36
N PRO A 4 3.56 -84.92 10.92
CA PRO A 4 4.07 -84.17 9.73
C PRO A 4 5.27 -84.89 9.06
N THR A 5 5.95 -84.25 8.10
CA THR A 5 7.43 -84.25 7.88
C THR A 5 7.74 -83.06 6.96
N SER A 6 8.26 -81.92 7.43
CA SER A 6 9.63 -81.55 7.88
C SER A 6 10.63 -81.37 6.73
N GLU A 7 11.05 -80.12 6.50
CA GLU A 7 12.43 -79.60 6.32
C GLU A 7 12.35 -78.20 5.67
N SER A 8 12.58 -77.12 6.44
CA SER A 8 13.86 -76.39 6.63
C SER A 8 14.26 -75.58 5.37
N LEU A 9 14.65 -74.31 5.37
CA LEU A 9 15.53 -73.59 6.29
C LEU A 9 15.57 -72.07 5.91
N SER A 10 15.72 -71.19 6.92
CA SER A 10 16.23 -69.80 6.86
C SER A 10 15.35 -68.70 6.21
N ALA A 11 15.20 -67.47 6.69
CA ALA A 11 15.92 -66.68 7.70
C ALA A 11 14.97 -65.60 8.29
N SER A 12 15.30 -65.15 9.50
CA SER A 12 14.88 -63.90 10.15
C SER A 12 16.17 -63.20 10.62
N PRO A 13 16.26 -61.90 11.02
CA PRO A 13 15.28 -60.81 11.08
C PRO A 13 15.81 -59.44 10.51
N SER A 14 15.01 -58.37 10.66
CA SER A 14 15.40 -57.00 11.11
C SER A 14 15.27 -55.79 10.15
N ALA A 15 14.93 -54.66 10.80
CA ALA A 15 14.96 -53.23 10.39
C ALA A 15 13.80 -52.75 9.51
N ILE A 16 12.76 -52.03 10.00
CA ILE A 16 12.76 -50.69 10.64
C ILE A 16 13.71 -49.72 9.94
N GLY A 17 13.16 -48.78 9.15
CA GLY A 17 13.79 -47.49 8.88
C GLY A 17 13.65 -46.89 7.47
N SER A 18 12.57 -46.10 7.26
CA SER A 18 12.57 -44.82 6.48
C SER A 18 12.69 -44.86 4.93
N PRO A 19 12.22 -43.84 4.16
CA PRO A 19 11.77 -42.50 4.60
C PRO A 19 10.40 -42.07 4.05
N LEU A 20 9.43 -41.92 4.97
CA LEU A 20 8.31 -40.98 4.87
C LEU A 20 8.83 -39.63 5.39
N SER A 21 9.46 -38.81 4.53
CA SER A 21 10.01 -37.51 5.01
C SER A 21 9.86 -36.32 4.08
N LEU A 22 9.10 -36.40 2.99
CA LEU A 22 8.94 -35.27 2.06
C LEU A 22 7.50 -34.81 1.82
N GLN A 23 6.49 -35.49 2.37
CA GLN A 23 5.08 -35.09 2.23
C GLN A 23 4.53 -34.34 3.45
N ASP A 24 5.09 -34.56 4.65
CA ASP A 24 4.62 -33.94 5.89
C ASP A 24 4.94 -32.44 6.01
N GLY A 25 6.03 -31.97 5.41
CA GLY A 25 6.44 -30.55 5.52
C GLY A 25 5.45 -29.57 4.89
N ARG A 26 4.79 -29.95 3.78
CA ARG A 26 3.77 -29.11 3.11
C ARG A 26 2.43 -29.09 3.87
N SER A 27 2.06 -30.21 4.48
CA SER A 27 0.86 -30.29 5.33
C SER A 27 1.03 -29.44 6.60
N PHE A 28 2.22 -29.49 7.21
CA PHE A 28 2.52 -28.76 8.46
C PHE A 28 2.48 -27.24 8.28
N SER A 29 3.08 -26.70 7.21
CA SER A 29 3.02 -25.25 6.94
C SER A 29 1.61 -24.76 6.59
N SER A 30 0.82 -25.59 5.89
CA SER A 30 -0.58 -25.26 5.60
C SER A 30 -1.44 -25.31 6.87
N LEU A 31 -1.17 -26.25 7.78
CA LEU A 31 -1.83 -26.31 9.10
C LEU A 31 -1.43 -25.12 9.99
N PHE A 32 -0.16 -24.72 9.94
CA PHE A 32 0.39 -23.63 10.75
C PHE A 32 -0.20 -22.26 10.40
N ILE A 33 -0.58 -22.04 9.13
CA ILE A 33 -1.28 -20.82 8.71
C ILE A 33 -2.74 -20.82 9.18
N ILE A 34 -3.37 -21.99 9.30
CA ILE A 34 -4.76 -22.16 9.74
C ILE A 34 -4.89 -22.10 11.27
N THR A 35 -3.85 -22.45 12.04
CA THR A 35 -3.89 -22.47 13.52
C THR A 35 -3.64 -21.12 14.19
N ARG A 36 -3.32 -20.04 13.46
CA ARG A 36 -3.39 -18.70 14.03
C ARG A 36 -4.85 -18.31 14.21
N ALA A 37 -5.31 -18.28 15.46
CA ALA A 37 -6.58 -17.65 15.80
C ALA A 37 -6.59 -16.24 15.22
N SER A 38 -7.60 -15.93 14.39
CA SER A 38 -7.77 -14.58 13.86
C SER A 38 -7.82 -13.61 15.04
N PRO A 39 -7.13 -12.46 14.97
CA PRO A 39 -7.18 -11.48 16.05
C PRO A 39 -8.66 -11.14 16.33
N PRO A 40 -9.05 -11.02 17.61
CA PRO A 40 -10.46 -10.83 17.96
C PRO A 40 -10.98 -9.55 17.30
N LEU A 41 -12.20 -9.62 16.76
CA LEU A 41 -12.81 -8.57 15.95
C LEU A 41 -12.79 -7.19 16.63
N ILE A 42 -12.94 -7.16 17.95
CA ILE A 42 -12.92 -5.95 18.76
C ILE A 42 -11.51 -5.33 18.79
N SER A 43 -10.46 -6.15 18.89
CA SER A 43 -9.07 -5.66 18.95
C SER A 43 -8.62 -5.10 17.60
N THR A 44 -9.01 -5.73 16.50
CA THR A 44 -8.73 -5.20 15.16
C THR A 44 -9.51 -3.92 14.88
N ALA A 45 -10.80 -3.89 15.22
CA ALA A 45 -11.63 -2.70 15.07
C ALA A 45 -11.10 -1.52 15.90
N LEU A 46 -10.71 -1.77 17.16
CA LEU A 46 -10.15 -0.74 18.04
C LEU A 46 -8.81 -0.20 17.51
N THR A 47 -7.96 -1.08 16.98
CA THR A 47 -6.68 -0.66 16.38
C THR A 47 -6.90 0.17 15.12
N ALA A 48 -7.83 -0.22 14.25
CA ALA A 48 -8.20 0.55 13.06
C ALA A 48 -8.76 1.92 13.44
N PHE A 49 -9.65 1.97 14.44
CA PHE A 49 -10.21 3.23 14.94
C PHE A 49 -9.12 4.17 15.48
N LEU A 50 -8.22 3.66 16.32
CA LEU A 50 -7.11 4.44 16.87
C LEU A 50 -6.16 4.95 15.78
N PHE A 51 -5.94 4.17 14.72
CA PHE A 51 -5.11 4.58 13.59
C PHE A 51 -5.71 5.73 12.78
N HIS A 52 -7.04 5.78 12.66
CA HIS A 52 -7.73 6.86 11.93
C HIS A 52 -7.99 8.11 12.79
N LEU A 53 -7.89 8.01 14.11
CA LEU A 53 -8.16 9.09 15.05
C LEU A 53 -7.30 10.37 14.77
N PRO A 54 -5.98 10.28 14.51
CA PRO A 54 -5.19 11.45 14.13
C PRO A 54 -5.68 12.15 12.87
N SER A 55 -6.13 11.38 11.87
CA SER A 55 -6.67 11.95 10.63
C SER A 55 -7.97 12.73 10.89
N LEU A 56 -8.83 12.22 11.77
CA LEU A 56 -10.04 12.93 12.19
C LEU A 56 -9.72 14.23 12.92
N ILE A 57 -8.76 14.22 13.85
CA ILE A 57 -8.33 15.43 14.56
C ILE A 57 -7.85 16.49 13.57
N ILE A 58 -7.02 16.10 12.60
CA ILE A 58 -6.48 17.04 11.61
C ILE A 58 -7.57 17.55 10.67
N CYS A 59 -8.51 16.70 10.25
CA CYS A 59 -9.68 17.14 9.49
C CYS A 59 -10.51 18.17 10.27
N ILE A 60 -10.68 18.00 11.58
CA ILE A 60 -11.38 18.97 12.43
C ILE A 60 -10.57 20.27 12.53
N VAL A 61 -9.28 20.19 12.87
CA VAL A 61 -8.39 21.36 13.04
C VAL A 61 -8.26 22.17 11.75
N PHE A 62 -8.15 21.50 10.60
CA PHE A 62 -8.14 22.14 9.28
C PHE A 62 -9.53 22.69 8.93
N GLY A 63 -10.59 21.92 9.22
CA GLY A 63 -11.98 22.29 8.95
C GLY A 63 -12.43 23.53 9.71
N THR A 64 -12.04 23.67 10.98
CA THR A 64 -12.39 24.80 11.85
C THR A 64 -11.32 25.90 11.88
N GLY A 65 -10.26 25.78 11.07
CA GLY A 65 -9.18 26.77 11.00
C GLY A 65 -9.65 28.13 10.50
N SER A 66 -8.85 29.17 10.74
CA SER A 66 -9.08 30.52 10.21
C SER A 66 -9.14 30.49 8.68
N ARG A 67 -10.34 30.67 8.11
CA ARG A 67 -10.56 30.80 6.67
C ARG A 67 -10.65 32.28 6.32
N LEU A 68 -10.15 32.64 5.14
CA LEU A 68 -10.39 33.97 4.61
C LEU A 68 -11.84 34.04 4.10
N SER A 69 -12.46 35.21 4.23
CA SER A 69 -13.75 35.48 3.61
C SER A 69 -13.60 35.50 2.08
N THR A 70 -14.69 35.23 1.36
CA THR A 70 -14.71 35.24 -0.11
C THR A 70 -14.21 36.59 -0.67
N GLU A 71 -14.57 37.69 -0.01
CA GLU A 71 -14.15 39.05 -0.40
C GLU A 71 -12.64 39.25 -0.26
N GLU A 72 -12.04 38.78 0.84
CA GLU A 72 -10.59 38.84 1.04
C GLU A 72 -9.84 37.97 0.02
N ILE A 73 -10.37 36.78 -0.28
CA ILE A 73 -9.80 35.89 -1.29
C ILE A 73 -9.83 36.55 -2.67
N MET A 74 -10.96 37.16 -3.05
CA MET A 74 -11.09 37.90 -4.31
C MET A 74 -10.14 39.10 -4.39
N ASN A 75 -9.94 39.82 -3.28
CA ASN A 75 -8.98 40.93 -3.24
C ASN A 75 -7.54 40.44 -3.43
N VAL A 76 -7.15 39.35 -2.76
CA VAL A 76 -5.82 38.73 -2.93
C VAL A 76 -5.62 38.21 -4.35
N LEU A 77 -6.64 37.55 -4.93
CA LEU A 77 -6.58 36.98 -6.27
C LEU A 77 -6.56 38.06 -7.36
N SER A 78 -7.35 39.13 -7.23
CA SER A 78 -7.34 40.25 -8.19
C SER A 78 -6.00 41.00 -8.20
N GLN A 79 -5.33 41.09 -7.05
CA GLN A 79 -3.99 41.67 -6.95
C GLN A 79 -2.89 40.73 -7.44
N GLY A 80 -2.96 39.44 -7.10
CA GLY A 80 -1.91 38.47 -7.40
C GLY A 80 -2.04 37.78 -8.77
N ARG A 81 -3.26 37.67 -9.30
CA ARG A 81 -3.59 36.88 -10.51
C ARG A 81 -4.76 37.51 -11.29
N PRO A 82 -4.56 38.70 -11.89
CA PRO A 82 -5.62 39.43 -12.58
C PRO A 82 -6.19 38.74 -13.84
N GLY A 83 -5.57 37.65 -14.31
CA GLY A 83 -6.03 36.88 -15.47
C GLY A 83 -6.99 35.74 -15.16
N TYR A 84 -7.40 35.54 -13.90
CA TYR A 84 -8.42 34.56 -13.54
C TYR A 84 -9.81 35.21 -13.60
N GLU A 85 -10.72 34.63 -14.39
CA GLU A 85 -12.13 34.99 -14.41
C GLU A 85 -12.89 34.05 -13.49
N PHE A 86 -13.41 34.57 -12.37
CA PHE A 86 -14.22 33.80 -11.43
C PHE A 86 -15.70 34.17 -11.61
N SER A 87 -16.58 33.16 -11.64
CA SER A 87 -18.03 33.38 -11.60
C SER A 87 -18.49 33.61 -10.16
N GLU A 88 -19.54 34.43 -9.94
CA GLU A 88 -20.11 34.67 -8.60
C GLU A 88 -20.61 33.39 -7.90
N GLU A 89 -20.84 32.32 -8.67
CA GLU A 89 -21.26 31.02 -8.15
C GLU A 89 -20.10 30.10 -7.73
N GLU A 90 -18.85 30.50 -7.99
CA GLU A 90 -17.69 29.68 -7.65
C GLU A 90 -17.37 29.72 -6.16
N PHE A 91 -17.36 28.54 -5.55
CA PHE A 91 -17.02 28.40 -4.14
C PHE A 91 -15.50 28.56 -3.94
N LEU A 92 -15.08 29.79 -3.62
CA LEU A 92 -13.70 30.11 -3.32
C LEU A 92 -13.38 29.73 -1.87
N MET A 93 -12.40 28.84 -1.70
CA MET A 93 -11.93 28.40 -0.39
C MET A 93 -10.43 28.62 -0.29
N GLY A 94 -10.02 29.40 0.71
CA GLY A 94 -8.63 29.78 0.91
C GLY A 94 -8.36 30.18 2.35
N GLY A 95 -7.12 30.02 2.78
CA GLY A 95 -6.66 30.39 4.10
C GLY A 95 -5.25 30.92 4.04
N ASP A 96 -4.83 31.60 5.11
CA ASP A 96 -3.44 32.00 5.26
C ASP A 96 -2.57 30.76 5.44
N LEU A 97 -1.58 30.61 4.56
CA LEU A 97 -0.62 29.51 4.57
C LEU A 97 0.22 29.51 5.85
N SER A 98 0.37 30.66 6.48
CA SER A 98 1.10 30.81 7.75
C SER A 98 0.30 30.30 8.95
N SER A 99 -1.00 30.07 8.79
CA SER A 99 -1.86 29.59 9.86
C SER A 99 -1.49 28.15 10.27
N PRO A 100 -1.34 27.87 11.58
CA PRO A 100 -0.96 26.53 12.05
C PRO A 100 -1.97 25.45 11.65
N SER A 101 -3.25 25.79 11.47
CA SER A 101 -4.28 24.88 10.95
C SER A 101 -3.98 24.42 9.52
N PHE A 102 -3.53 25.32 8.64
CA PHE A 102 -3.18 24.99 7.26
C PHE A 102 -1.86 24.23 7.19
N LEU A 103 -0.84 24.68 7.93
CA LEU A 103 0.47 24.02 7.97
C LEU A 103 0.39 22.59 8.48
N SER A 104 -0.41 22.34 9.52
CA SER A 104 -0.60 20.99 10.06
C SER A 104 -1.27 20.05 9.05
N GLY A 105 -2.27 20.54 8.29
CA GLY A 105 -2.89 19.78 7.21
C GLY A 105 -1.91 19.44 6.07
N ILE A 106 -1.15 20.43 5.60
CA ILE A 106 -0.14 20.25 4.56
C ILE A 106 0.92 19.25 5.01
N PHE A 107 1.44 19.41 6.22
CA PHE A 107 2.42 18.50 6.80
C PHE A 107 1.89 17.08 6.91
N TRP A 108 0.63 16.91 7.36
CA TRP A 108 0.00 15.60 7.48
C TRP A 108 -0.22 14.90 6.15
N VAL A 109 -0.47 15.63 5.07
CA VAL A 109 -0.61 15.03 3.73
C VAL A 109 0.77 14.73 3.12
N CYS A 110 1.75 15.63 3.31
CA CYS A 110 3.05 15.55 2.63
C CYS A 110 4.08 14.64 3.33
N CYS A 111 4.13 14.61 4.66
CA CYS A 111 5.16 13.85 5.38
C CYS A 111 4.93 12.33 5.39
N PRO A 112 3.73 11.83 5.74
CA PRO A 112 3.47 10.39 5.77
C PRO A 112 3.67 9.74 4.39
N ILE A 113 3.28 10.42 3.31
CA ILE A 113 3.40 9.86 1.96
C ILE A 113 4.86 9.63 1.56
N MET A 114 5.76 10.56 1.91
CA MET A 114 7.19 10.40 1.67
C MET A 114 7.76 9.22 2.48
N GLY A 115 7.38 9.09 3.75
CA GLY A 115 7.80 7.97 4.60
C GLY A 115 7.31 6.61 4.08
N VAL A 116 6.05 6.54 3.68
CA VAL A 116 5.45 5.34 3.07
C VAL A 116 6.17 4.98 1.77
N TYR A 117 6.50 5.96 0.92
CA TYR A 117 7.25 5.70 -0.30
C TYR A 117 8.63 5.11 -0.05
N ILE A 118 9.39 5.67 0.90
CA ILE A 118 10.70 5.13 1.31
C ILE A 118 10.56 3.69 1.78
N LEU A 119 9.55 3.39 2.59
CA LEU A 119 9.28 2.03 3.07
C LEU A 119 8.98 1.08 1.91
N ILE A 120 8.12 1.49 0.97
CA ILE A 120 7.74 0.70 -0.21
C ILE A 120 8.98 0.35 -1.04
N VAL A 121 9.83 1.33 -1.36
CA VAL A 121 11.06 1.10 -2.15
C VAL A 121 12.00 0.12 -1.41
N ASN A 122 12.17 0.28 -0.10
CA ASN A 122 13.00 -0.62 0.71
C ASN A 122 12.47 -2.05 0.73
N VAL A 123 11.16 -2.22 0.92
CA VAL A 123 10.50 -3.53 0.92
C VAL A 123 10.60 -4.18 -0.46
N ALA A 124 10.32 -3.43 -1.54
CA ALA A 124 10.43 -3.93 -2.91
C ALA A 124 11.86 -4.39 -3.23
N TYR A 125 12.87 -3.61 -2.86
CA TYR A 125 14.28 -3.96 -3.02
C TYR A 125 14.62 -5.27 -2.28
N ARG A 126 14.16 -5.42 -1.03
CA ARG A 126 14.37 -6.64 -0.25
C ARG A 126 13.68 -7.85 -0.87
N ILE A 127 12.46 -7.69 -1.37
CA ILE A 127 11.72 -8.79 -2.03
C ILE A 127 12.47 -9.26 -3.29
N HIS A 128 12.91 -8.32 -4.14
CA HIS A 128 13.68 -8.66 -5.34
C HIS A 128 14.99 -9.39 -5.01
N ARG A 129 15.74 -8.90 -4.02
CA ARG A 129 17.00 -9.53 -3.61
C ARG A 129 16.78 -10.93 -3.04
N THR A 130 15.76 -11.11 -2.20
CA THR A 130 15.43 -12.42 -1.62
C THR A 130 14.99 -13.41 -2.68
N LEU A 131 14.22 -12.97 -3.68
CA LEU A 131 13.79 -13.84 -4.77
C LEU A 131 14.99 -14.27 -5.64
N ALA A 132 15.90 -13.36 -5.98
CA ALA A 132 17.11 -13.68 -6.74
C ALA A 132 18.01 -14.70 -6.00
N ALA A 133 18.14 -14.56 -4.68
CA ALA A 133 18.94 -15.47 -3.87
C ALA A 133 18.36 -16.89 -3.77
N HIS A 134 17.04 -17.05 -3.90
CA HIS A 134 16.34 -18.34 -3.77
C HIS A 134 15.79 -18.87 -5.10
N GLU A 135 16.24 -18.31 -6.23
CA GLU A 135 15.74 -18.66 -7.56
C GLU A 135 15.91 -20.15 -7.87
N GLN A 136 17.02 -20.75 -7.42
CA GLN A 136 17.32 -22.17 -7.64
C GLN A 136 16.61 -23.11 -6.65
N SER A 137 16.06 -22.61 -5.54
CA SER A 137 15.45 -23.45 -4.50
C SER A 137 13.91 -23.53 -4.59
N MET A 138 13.27 -22.78 -5.50
CA MET A 138 11.81 -22.74 -5.61
C MET A 138 11.27 -23.63 -6.75
N SER A 139 10.17 -24.34 -6.47
CA SER A 139 9.43 -25.09 -7.50
C SER A 139 8.87 -24.15 -8.58
N LEU A 140 8.72 -24.64 -9.81
CA LEU A 140 8.19 -23.86 -10.94
C LEU A 140 6.83 -23.20 -10.63
N LYS A 141 5.94 -23.91 -9.91
CA LYS A 141 4.61 -23.40 -9.51
C LYS A 141 4.72 -22.26 -8.49
N THR A 142 5.56 -22.42 -7.46
CA THR A 142 5.80 -21.39 -6.45
C THR A 142 6.44 -20.14 -7.06
N ARG A 143 7.40 -20.33 -7.97
CA ARG A 143 8.09 -19.25 -8.71
C ARG A 143 7.11 -18.41 -9.52
N GLN A 144 6.19 -19.04 -10.24
CA GLN A 144 5.22 -18.32 -11.07
C GLN A 144 4.25 -17.50 -10.22
N SER A 145 3.75 -18.05 -9.11
CA SER A 145 2.88 -17.33 -8.17
C SER A 145 3.60 -16.15 -7.53
N HIS A 146 4.85 -16.33 -7.07
CA HIS A 146 5.65 -15.23 -6.51
C HIS A 146 5.91 -14.12 -7.53
N ARG A 147 6.19 -14.48 -8.79
CA ARG A 147 6.44 -13.50 -9.85
C ARG A 147 5.21 -12.64 -10.16
N GLU A 148 4.01 -13.21 -10.11
CA GLU A 148 2.77 -12.46 -10.29
C GLU A 148 2.50 -11.51 -9.11
N ILE A 149 2.69 -11.98 -7.86
CA ILE A 149 2.59 -11.14 -6.66
C ILE A 149 3.58 -9.97 -6.73
N ILE A 150 4.83 -10.23 -7.11
CA ILE A 150 5.86 -9.20 -7.25
C ILE A 150 5.51 -8.20 -8.34
N LYS A 151 4.97 -8.63 -9.48
CA LYS A 151 4.50 -7.71 -10.52
C LYS A 151 3.39 -6.78 -10.01
N GLY A 152 2.42 -7.32 -9.26
CA GLY A 152 1.38 -6.53 -8.63
C GLY A 152 1.95 -5.50 -7.65
N LEU A 153 2.88 -5.92 -6.79
CA LEU A 153 3.57 -5.05 -5.84
C LEU A 153 4.38 -3.93 -6.52
N ILE A 154 5.09 -4.22 -7.61
CA ILE A 154 5.82 -3.20 -8.38
C ILE A 154 4.84 -2.17 -8.95
N LEU A 155 3.71 -2.60 -9.50
CA LEU A 155 2.74 -1.68 -10.08
C LEU A 155 2.03 -0.85 -9.01
N GLN A 156 1.68 -1.45 -7.87
CA GLN A 156 1.19 -0.74 -6.69
C GLN A 156 2.23 0.25 -6.15
N ALA A 157 3.53 -0.07 -6.24
CA ALA A 157 4.61 0.82 -5.84
C ALA A 157 4.84 2.00 -6.81
N CYS A 158 4.43 1.88 -8.08
CA CYS A 158 4.49 2.98 -9.04
C CYS A 158 3.42 4.06 -8.79
N LEU A 159 2.27 3.71 -8.22
CA LEU A 159 1.18 4.66 -7.95
C LEU A 159 1.61 5.78 -6.97
N PRO A 160 2.24 5.49 -5.82
CA PRO A 160 2.81 6.52 -4.95
C PRO A 160 3.85 7.42 -5.62
N THR A 161 4.60 6.94 -6.63
CA THR A 161 5.58 7.77 -7.36
C THR A 161 4.91 8.93 -8.09
N LEU A 162 3.72 8.70 -8.66
CA LEU A 162 2.92 9.77 -9.26
C LEU A 162 2.55 10.81 -8.19
N TYR A 163 2.18 10.35 -7.00
CA TYR A 163 1.84 11.26 -5.90
C TYR A 163 3.03 12.09 -5.40
N VAL A 164 4.26 11.55 -5.45
CA VAL A 164 5.47 12.34 -5.14
C VAL A 164 5.61 13.51 -6.11
N PHE A 165 5.29 13.33 -7.40
CA PHE A 165 5.29 14.42 -8.38
C PHE A 165 4.28 15.51 -8.01
N ALA A 166 3.08 15.14 -7.55
CA ALA A 166 2.09 16.08 -7.04
C ALA A 166 2.64 16.89 -5.84
N VAL A 167 3.22 16.23 -4.84
CA VAL A 167 3.81 16.88 -3.66
C VAL A 167 4.94 17.84 -4.02
N VAL A 168 5.82 17.45 -4.95
CA VAL A 168 6.92 18.31 -5.42
C VAL A 168 6.38 19.52 -6.18
N SER A 169 5.43 19.33 -7.09
CA SER A 169 4.81 20.43 -7.84
C SER A 169 4.10 21.42 -6.92
N TYR A 170 3.41 20.92 -5.89
CA TYR A 170 2.81 21.74 -4.84
C TYR A 170 3.87 22.51 -4.03
N GLY A 171 4.97 21.86 -3.64
CA GLY A 171 6.07 22.53 -2.94
C GLY A 171 6.70 23.66 -3.77
N ILE A 172 6.88 23.45 -5.09
CA ILE A 172 7.40 24.48 -6.01
C ILE A 172 6.47 25.71 -6.05
N GLN A 173 5.16 25.49 -6.05
CA GLN A 173 4.17 26.58 -5.99
C GLN A 173 4.23 27.34 -4.68
N GLN A 174 4.30 26.64 -3.56
CA GLN A 174 4.33 27.27 -2.25
C GLN A 174 5.62 28.06 -1.99
N LEU A 175 6.72 27.70 -2.65
CA LEU A 175 7.96 28.46 -2.65
C LEU A 175 7.97 29.63 -3.66
N ASN A 176 6.87 29.86 -4.38
CA ASN A 176 6.74 30.89 -5.42
C ASN A 176 7.82 30.83 -6.51
N LEU A 177 8.39 29.64 -6.78
CA LEU A 177 9.47 29.46 -7.76
C LEU A 177 8.97 29.44 -9.19
N PHE A 178 7.78 28.88 -9.43
CA PHE A 178 7.16 28.84 -10.74
C PHE A 178 5.64 28.78 -10.60
N HIS A 179 4.96 29.66 -11.32
CA HIS A 179 3.51 29.81 -11.21
C HIS A 179 2.86 29.72 -12.58
N SER A 180 2.03 28.70 -12.79
CA SER A 180 1.25 28.56 -14.04
C SER A 180 -0.04 27.79 -13.77
N LEU A 181 -1.10 28.13 -14.50
CA LEU A 181 -2.43 27.52 -14.37
C LEU A 181 -2.39 25.97 -14.47
N PRO A 182 -1.67 25.36 -15.44
CA PRO A 182 -1.57 23.89 -15.50
C PRO A 182 -0.90 23.29 -14.26
N LEU A 183 0.07 23.99 -13.67
CA LEU A 183 0.78 23.50 -12.49
C LEU A 183 -0.19 23.40 -11.30
N GLU A 184 -1.11 24.36 -11.14
CA GLU A 184 -2.10 24.35 -10.04
C GLU A 184 -3.04 23.14 -10.12
N TYR A 185 -3.38 22.71 -11.33
CA TYR A 185 -4.26 21.54 -11.53
C TYR A 185 -3.55 20.19 -11.42
N ILE A 186 -2.21 20.14 -11.55
CA ILE A 186 -1.44 18.89 -11.52
C ILE A 186 -1.63 18.11 -10.20
N PRO A 187 -1.45 18.71 -9.00
CA PRO A 187 -1.62 17.98 -7.74
C PRO A 187 -2.98 17.32 -7.60
N HIS A 188 -4.03 18.03 -8.01
CA HIS A 188 -5.42 17.54 -7.97
C HIS A 188 -5.64 16.40 -8.97
N SER A 189 -5.27 16.62 -10.24
CA SER A 189 -5.47 15.65 -11.31
C SER A 189 -4.72 14.33 -11.07
N VAL A 190 -3.49 14.41 -10.53
CA VAL A 190 -2.68 13.23 -10.20
C VAL A 190 -3.30 12.42 -9.07
N GLY A 191 -3.89 13.09 -8.07
CA GLY A 191 -4.64 12.43 -7.01
C GLY A 191 -5.78 11.59 -7.56
N ASP A 192 -6.59 12.18 -8.45
CA ASP A 192 -7.75 11.50 -9.06
C ASP A 192 -7.33 10.29 -9.90
N VAL A 193 -6.29 10.44 -10.73
CA VAL A 193 -5.74 9.34 -11.53
C VAL A 193 -5.22 8.21 -10.64
N THR A 194 -4.57 8.55 -9.52
CA THR A 194 -4.03 7.56 -8.59
C THR A 194 -5.15 6.75 -7.93
N ILE A 195 -6.21 7.41 -7.48
CA ILE A 195 -7.40 6.76 -6.89
C ILE A 195 -8.09 5.89 -7.94
N LEU A 196 -8.22 6.39 -9.17
CA LEU A 196 -8.84 5.67 -10.27
C LEU A 196 -8.07 4.40 -10.62
N LEU A 197 -6.74 4.44 -10.71
CA LEU A 197 -5.90 3.31 -11.13
C LEU A 197 -5.78 2.21 -10.08
N SER A 198 -5.84 2.55 -8.79
CA SER A 198 -5.70 1.59 -7.68
C SER A 198 -6.59 0.32 -7.79
N PRO A 199 -7.92 0.44 -8.03
CA PRO A 199 -8.78 -0.73 -8.20
C PRO A 199 -8.47 -1.51 -9.49
N PHE A 200 -8.12 -0.85 -10.60
CA PHE A 200 -7.77 -1.54 -11.85
C PHE A 200 -6.48 -2.37 -11.71
N VAL A 201 -5.47 -1.83 -11.05
CA VAL A 201 -4.24 -2.56 -10.72
C VAL A 201 -4.57 -3.79 -9.87
N THR A 202 -5.44 -3.63 -8.88
CA THR A 202 -5.81 -4.74 -7.99
C THR A 202 -6.56 -5.84 -8.75
N LEU A 203 -7.58 -5.49 -9.56
CA LEU A 203 -8.37 -6.45 -10.34
C LEU A 203 -7.54 -7.19 -11.39
N TYR A 204 -6.55 -6.54 -12.01
CA TYR A 204 -5.73 -7.18 -13.04
C TYR A 204 -4.66 -8.14 -12.50
N PHE A 205 -4.15 -7.92 -11.27
CA PHE A 205 -3.05 -8.72 -10.73
C PHE A 205 -3.47 -9.76 -9.70
N VAL A 206 -4.64 -9.61 -9.06
CA VAL A 206 -5.12 -10.56 -8.06
C VAL A 206 -5.91 -11.69 -8.75
N ARG A 207 -5.25 -12.85 -8.90
CA ARG A 207 -5.79 -14.06 -9.56
C ARG A 207 -7.25 -14.42 -9.26
N PRO A 208 -7.75 -14.41 -8.01
CA PRO A 208 -9.15 -14.79 -7.75
C PRO A 208 -10.20 -13.84 -8.34
N TYR A 209 -9.81 -12.69 -8.90
CA TYR A 209 -10.73 -11.79 -9.64
C TYR A 209 -10.65 -11.92 -11.16
N ARG A 210 -9.72 -12.72 -11.68
CA ARG A 210 -9.49 -12.94 -13.13
C ARG A 210 -10.04 -14.25 -13.65
N GLU A 211 -10.38 -15.15 -12.75
CA GLU A 211 -10.99 -16.46 -13.00
C GLU A 211 -12.45 -16.40 -12.58
#